data_AF-A0AAD9FG38-F1
#
_entry.id   AF-A0AAD9FG38-F1
#
_cell.length_a   1.000
_cell.length_b   1.000
_cell.length_c   1.000
_cell.angle_alpha   90.00
_cell.angle_beta   90.00
_cell.angle_gamma   90.00
#
_symmetry.space_group_name_H-M   'P 1'
#
loop_
_entity.id
_entity.type
_entity.pdbx_description
1 polymer ?
#
loop_
_entity_poly.entity_id
_entity_poly.type
_entity_poly.pdbx_seq_one_letter_code
_entity_poly.pdbx_strand_id
1 'polypeptide(L)'
;MFSAENMALLAEEVCGCRAEVLSGGLGGDNAATVIAHLWGRQPVLIPYDEDYNHEPCQRSGHRAHWAVASGVLLGLAPGSHFLSFGSTAVREVFVLAKQGKSLRYQLWSLDSVAQSNEQLRTMGPQRAQDGTLEDSDLLRASQ
;
A
#
# COMPACT_ATOMS: atom_id res chain seq x y z
N MET A 1 -3.31 -2.89 -13.69
CA MET A 1 -2.43 -2.71 -12.53
C MET A 1 -1.62 -3.99 -12.41
N PHE A 2 -0.30 -3.91 -12.25
CA PHE A 2 0.51 -5.11 -11.97
C PHE A 2 0.08 -5.72 -10.64
N SER A 3 0.08 -7.06 -10.53
CA SER A 3 -0.22 -7.72 -9.27
C SER A 3 0.84 -7.39 -8.21
N ALA A 4 0.50 -7.56 -6.93
CA ALA A 4 1.44 -7.30 -5.83
C ALA A 4 2.68 -8.21 -5.91
N GLU A 5 2.50 -9.44 -6.39
CA GLU A 5 3.57 -10.42 -6.61
C GLU A 5 4.56 -9.94 -7.68
N ASN A 6 4.05 -9.41 -8.81
CA ASN A 6 4.91 -8.85 -9.84
C ASN A 6 5.69 -7.63 -9.33
N MET A 7 5.06 -6.79 -8.51
CA MET A 7 5.73 -5.65 -7.89
C MET A 7 6.81 -6.07 -6.90
N ALA A 8 6.59 -7.16 -6.15
CA ALA A 8 7.59 -7.74 -5.27
C ALA A 8 8.80 -8.24 -6.06
N LEU A 9 8.59 -9.06 -7.09
CA LEU A 9 9.66 -9.56 -7.97
C LEU A 9 10.47 -8.42 -8.59
N LEU A 10 9.78 -7.39 -9.09
CA LEU A 10 10.44 -6.22 -9.67
C LEU A 10 11.30 -5.48 -8.64
N ALA A 11 10.83 -5.35 -7.39
CA ALA A 11 11.59 -4.71 -6.33
C ALA A 11 12.85 -5.52 -5.98
N GLU A 12 12.75 -6.84 -5.93
CA GLU A 12 13.92 -7.70 -5.67
C GLU A 12 14.96 -7.59 -6.80
N GLU A 13 14.51 -7.60 -8.05
CA GLU A 13 15.40 -7.49 -9.22
C GLU A 13 16.08 -6.12 -9.32
N VAL A 14 15.32 -5.03 -9.17
CA VAL A 14 15.83 -3.66 -9.41
C VAL A 14 16.56 -3.10 -8.19
N CYS A 15 16.07 -3.38 -6.98
CA CYS A 15 16.62 -2.80 -5.75
C CYS A 15 17.58 -3.75 -5.01
N GLY A 16 17.66 -5.03 -5.40
CA GLY A 16 18.44 -6.03 -4.67
C GLY A 16 17.97 -6.23 -3.24
N CYS A 17 16.69 -5.94 -2.96
CA CYS A 17 16.09 -6.12 -1.64
C CYS A 17 15.36 -7.46 -1.55
N ARG A 18 14.87 -7.78 -0.35
CA ARG A 18 13.84 -8.81 -0.15
C ARG A 18 12.48 -8.13 -0.13
N ALA A 19 11.53 -8.65 -0.89
CA ALA A 19 10.15 -8.18 -0.87
C ALA A 19 9.24 -9.24 -0.25
N GLU A 20 8.23 -8.78 0.51
CA GLU A 20 7.20 -9.63 1.08
C GLU A 20 5.83 -9.07 0.72
N VAL A 21 4.95 -9.92 0.19
CA VAL A 21 3.56 -9.56 -0.12
C VAL A 21 2.68 -9.95 1.06
N LEU A 22 2.00 -8.97 1.63
CA LEU A 22 1.00 -9.20 2.67
C LEU A 22 -0.38 -9.44 2.02
N SER A 23 -0.98 -10.58 2.33
CA SER A 23 -2.33 -10.95 1.89
C SER A 23 -3.36 -10.64 2.98
N GLY A 24 -4.61 -10.38 2.59
CA GLY A 24 -5.71 -10.12 3.54
C GLY A 24 -5.90 -8.65 3.92
N GLY A 25 -5.30 -7.71 3.17
CA GLY A 25 -5.46 -6.27 3.38
C GLY A 25 -4.50 -5.69 4.41
N LEU A 26 -4.74 -4.44 4.84
CA LEU A 26 -3.84 -3.71 5.75
C LEU A 26 -4.26 -3.74 7.23
N GLY A 27 -5.43 -4.31 7.54
CA GLY A 27 -5.95 -4.41 8.91
C GLY A 27 -5.40 -5.61 9.69
N GLY A 28 -5.85 -5.75 10.94
CA GLY A 28 -5.51 -6.90 11.80
C GLY A 28 -4.00 -7.05 12.03
N ASP A 29 -3.49 -8.27 11.94
CA ASP A 29 -2.06 -8.58 12.16
C ASP A 29 -1.15 -7.87 11.14
N ASN A 30 -1.64 -7.62 9.92
CA ASN A 30 -0.87 -6.91 8.90
C ASN A 30 -0.60 -5.45 9.30
N ALA A 31 -1.49 -4.83 10.08
CA ALA A 31 -1.27 -3.47 10.58
C ALA A 31 -0.01 -3.42 11.47
N ALA A 32 0.15 -4.40 12.37
CA ALA A 32 1.32 -4.51 13.23
C ALA A 32 2.60 -4.72 12.41
N THR A 33 2.54 -5.58 11.39
CA THR A 33 3.66 -5.80 10.45
C THR A 33 4.04 -4.52 9.71
N VAL A 34 3.07 -3.81 9.13
CA VAL A 34 3.31 -2.52 8.43
C VAL A 34 3.95 -1.50 9.36
N ILE A 35 3.45 -1.36 10.59
CA ILE A 35 4.02 -0.43 11.59
C ILE A 35 5.46 -0.82 11.92
N ALA A 36 5.73 -2.11 12.16
CA ALA A 36 7.07 -2.59 12.46
C ALA A 36 8.07 -2.35 11.31
N HIS A 37 7.64 -2.56 10.05
CA HIS A 37 8.44 -2.26 8.87
C HIS A 37 8.80 -0.77 8.81
N LEU A 38 7.79 0.10 8.89
CA LEU A 38 7.99 1.55 8.82
C LEU A 38 8.87 2.06 9.97
N TRP A 39 8.68 1.52 11.18
CA TRP A 39 9.53 1.80 12.34
C TRP A 39 10.98 1.36 12.12
N GLY A 40 11.16 0.19 11.51
CA GLY A 40 12.45 -0.37 11.12
C GLY A 40 13.11 0.29 9.91
N ARG A 41 12.55 1.42 9.41
CA ARG A 41 13.01 2.15 8.20
C ARG A 41 12.92 1.32 6.92
N GLN A 42 11.98 0.38 6.88
CA GLN A 42 11.68 -0.44 5.71
C GLN A 42 10.40 0.11 5.06
N PRO A 43 10.47 0.62 3.82
CA PRO A 43 9.31 1.19 3.15
C PRO A 43 8.29 0.13 2.79
N VAL A 44 7.02 0.51 2.75
CA VAL A 44 5.90 -0.35 2.37
C VAL A 44 5.26 0.21 1.10
N LEU A 45 5.09 -0.64 0.08
CA LEU A 45 4.36 -0.30 -1.13
C LEU A 45 2.89 -0.66 -0.92
N ILE A 46 2.00 0.33 -1.02
CA ILE A 46 0.59 0.17 -0.67
C ILE A 46 -0.30 0.43 -1.89
N PRO A 47 -1.12 -0.54 -2.33
CA PRO A 47 -2.15 -0.30 -3.31
C PRO A 47 -3.39 0.30 -2.62
N TYR A 48 -3.94 1.36 -3.18
CA TYR A 48 -5.12 2.07 -2.67
C TYR A 48 -5.92 2.70 -3.82
N ASP A 49 -7.14 3.17 -3.57
CA ASP A 49 -7.95 3.91 -4.55
C ASP A 49 -7.69 5.42 -4.43
N GLU A 50 -7.22 6.02 -5.52
CA GLU A 50 -6.69 7.40 -5.55
C GLU A 50 -7.79 8.44 -5.86
N ASP A 51 -7.92 9.47 -5.03
CA ASP A 51 -8.72 10.67 -5.35
C ASP A 51 -7.90 11.72 -6.11
N TYR A 52 -8.54 12.81 -6.55
CA TYR A 52 -7.89 13.89 -7.32
C TYR A 52 -6.74 14.59 -6.58
N ASN A 53 -6.77 14.61 -5.24
CA ASN A 53 -5.70 15.12 -4.39
C ASN A 53 -4.65 14.04 -4.02
N HIS A 54 -4.72 12.87 -4.65
CA HIS A 54 -3.90 11.69 -4.40
C HIS A 54 -4.11 11.03 -3.02
N GLU A 55 -5.09 11.46 -2.22
CA GLU A 55 -5.42 10.82 -0.95
C GLU A 55 -6.21 9.51 -1.18
N PRO A 56 -6.22 8.60 -0.18
CA PRO A 56 -7.07 7.43 -0.21
C PRO A 56 -8.55 7.79 -0.22
N CYS A 57 -9.31 7.14 -1.08
CA CYS A 57 -10.75 7.26 -1.13
C CYS A 57 -11.44 5.89 -1.24
N GLN A 58 -12.77 5.90 -1.19
CA GLN A 58 -13.60 4.70 -1.33
C GLN A 58 -14.53 4.84 -2.55
N ARG A 59 -13.94 4.85 -3.76
CA ARG A 59 -14.66 4.97 -5.04
C ARG A 59 -14.57 3.68 -5.87
N SER A 60 -14.72 2.54 -5.19
CA SER A 60 -14.78 1.19 -5.76
C SER A 60 -13.49 0.71 -6.43
N GLY A 61 -12.34 1.32 -6.12
CA GLY A 61 -11.06 0.92 -6.68
C GLY A 61 -10.88 1.29 -8.16
N HIS A 62 -11.78 2.10 -8.72
CA HIS A 62 -11.71 2.48 -10.14
C HIS A 62 -10.43 3.25 -10.47
N ARG A 63 -9.88 3.97 -9.48
CA ARG A 63 -8.62 4.71 -9.59
C ARG A 63 -7.53 4.07 -8.74
N ALA A 64 -7.52 2.74 -8.68
CA ALA A 64 -6.45 2.00 -8.04
C ALA A 64 -5.07 2.55 -8.45
N HIS A 65 -4.25 2.84 -7.45
CA HIS A 65 -2.90 3.36 -7.56
C HIS A 65 -2.01 2.77 -6.46
N TRP A 66 -0.69 2.96 -6.60
CA TRP A 66 0.30 2.62 -5.59
C TRP A 66 0.87 3.87 -4.92
N ALA A 67 1.16 3.79 -3.62
CA ALA A 67 1.95 4.77 -2.89
C ALA A 67 3.05 4.06 -2.10
N VAL A 68 4.16 4.77 -1.88
CA VAL A 68 5.22 4.32 -0.97
C VAL A 68 5.00 4.97 0.39
N ALA A 69 4.76 4.17 1.42
CA ALA A 69 4.86 4.60 2.81
C ALA A 69 6.30 4.42 3.29
N SER A 70 6.85 5.46 3.92
CA SER A 70 8.26 5.50 4.34
C SER A 70 8.46 5.90 5.81
N GLY A 71 7.38 6.18 6.52
CA GLY A 71 7.40 6.49 7.95
C GLY A 71 6.03 6.30 8.58
N VAL A 72 6.01 6.25 9.90
CA VAL A 72 4.79 6.10 10.71
C VAL A 72 4.75 7.16 11.81
N LEU A 73 3.58 7.71 12.06
CA LEU A 73 3.29 8.59 13.19
C LEU A 73 2.25 7.89 14.07
N LEU A 74 2.56 7.75 15.36
CA LEU A 74 1.72 7.05 16.33
C LEU A 74 1.15 8.03 17.34
N GLY A 75 -0.18 8.14 17.37
CA GLY A 75 -0.91 8.86 18.41
C GLY A 75 -1.04 7.98 19.65
N LEU A 76 -0.40 8.37 20.75
CA LEU A 76 -0.42 7.62 22.00
C LEU A 76 -1.47 8.15 22.97
N ALA A 77 -2.03 7.27 23.80
CA ALA A 77 -2.90 7.67 24.89
C ALA A 77 -2.14 8.57 25.89
N PRO A 78 -2.79 9.58 26.49
CA PRO A 78 -2.16 10.43 27.50
C PRO A 78 -1.55 9.60 28.64
N GLY A 79 -0.34 9.96 29.08
CA GLY A 79 0.39 9.22 30.12
C GLY A 79 1.09 7.94 29.65
N SER A 80 0.99 7.58 28.37
CA SER A 80 1.79 6.50 27.80
C SER A 80 3.24 6.96 27.63
N HIS A 81 4.18 6.20 28.18
CA HIS A 81 5.61 6.46 27.98
C HIS A 81 6.10 5.72 26.73
N PHE A 82 6.92 6.40 25.92
CA PHE A 82 7.51 5.89 24.68
C PHE A 82 8.22 4.52 24.85
N LEU A 83 8.75 4.24 26.04
CA LEU A 83 9.46 2.99 26.34
C LEU A 83 8.54 1.83 26.72
N SER A 84 7.25 2.07 26.93
CA SER A 84 6.25 1.06 27.29
C SER A 84 5.39 0.69 26.08
N PHE A 85 6.05 0.39 24.95
CA PHE A 85 5.44 0.03 23.67
C PHE A 85 4.66 -1.30 23.79
N GLY A 86 3.46 -1.22 24.39
CA GLY A 86 2.45 -2.26 24.38
C GLY A 86 1.30 -1.82 23.50
N SER A 87 0.69 -2.77 22.79
CA SER A 87 -0.41 -2.57 21.82
C SER A 87 -1.60 -1.73 22.35
N THR A 88 -1.72 -1.51 23.66
CA THR A 88 -2.80 -0.75 24.31
C THR A 88 -2.57 0.76 24.38
N ALA A 89 -1.34 1.25 24.10
CA ALA A 89 -1.02 2.68 24.16
C ALA A 89 -1.31 3.44 22.87
N VAL A 90 -1.29 2.75 21.71
CA VAL A 90 -1.50 3.37 20.40
C VAL A 90 -2.99 3.53 20.14
N ARG A 91 -3.43 4.78 19.91
CA ARG A 91 -4.82 5.12 19.58
C ARG A 91 -5.02 5.40 18.10
N GLU A 92 -4.02 5.99 17.48
CA GLU A 92 -4.08 6.43 16.09
C GLU A 92 -2.77 6.09 15.40
N VAL A 93 -2.87 5.66 14.14
CA VAL A 93 -1.72 5.33 13.31
C VAL A 93 -1.85 6.08 12.01
N PHE A 94 -0.81 6.84 11.65
CA PHE A 94 -0.71 7.52 10.37
C PHE A 94 0.55 7.08 9.64
N VAL A 95 0.46 6.96 8.32
CA VAL A 95 1.58 6.65 7.45
C VAL A 95 2.00 7.88 6.66
N LEU A 96 3.31 8.12 6.58
CA LEU A 96 3.90 9.13 5.70
C LEU A 96 4.04 8.53 4.30
N ALA A 97 3.13 8.92 3.41
CA ALA A 97 3.00 8.33 2.09
C ALA A 97 3.38 9.28 0.96
N LYS A 98 3.93 8.72 -0.11
CA LYS A 98 4.25 9.41 -1.36
C LYS A 98 3.64 8.67 -2.54
N GLN A 99 2.67 9.32 -3.19
CA GLN A 99 2.17 8.92 -4.50
C GLN A 99 3.11 9.49 -5.59
N GLY A 100 3.35 8.73 -6.66
CA GLY A 100 4.39 9.02 -7.67
C GLY A 100 4.22 10.34 -8.42
N LYS A 101 2.99 10.76 -8.70
CA LYS A 101 2.65 12.00 -9.44
C LYS A 101 2.51 13.23 -8.54
N SER A 102 2.24 13.04 -7.25
CA SER A 102 2.16 14.11 -6.26
C SER A 102 3.52 14.79 -6.08
N LEU A 103 3.53 16.11 -5.89
CA LEU A 103 4.74 16.86 -5.50
C LEU A 103 4.99 16.83 -3.99
N ARG A 104 4.05 16.28 -3.21
CA ARG A 104 4.04 16.38 -1.75
C ARG A 104 3.91 15.00 -1.12
N TYR A 105 4.57 14.84 0.03
CA TYR A 105 4.26 13.77 0.96
C TYR A 105 2.96 14.10 1.69
N GLN A 106 2.21 13.07 2.05
CA GLN A 106 0.94 13.20 2.75
C GLN A 106 0.92 12.25 3.96
N LEU A 107 0.22 12.65 5.02
CA LEU A 107 -0.08 11.79 6.15
C LEU A 107 -1.48 11.24 5.97
N TRP A 108 -1.60 9.91 5.98
CA TRP A 108 -2.89 9.22 5.89
C TRP A 108 -3.08 8.35 7.11
N SER A 109 -4.30 8.32 7.68
CA SER A 109 -4.58 7.33 8.72
C SER A 109 -4.48 5.92 8.13
N LEU A 110 -3.93 4.98 8.90
CA LEU A 110 -3.80 3.59 8.44
C LEU A 110 -5.18 3.00 8.11
N ASP A 111 -6.21 3.37 8.88
CA ASP A 111 -7.59 2.95 8.65
C ASP A 111 -8.15 3.43 7.30
N SER A 112 -7.89 4.68 6.89
CA SER A 112 -8.42 5.18 5.61
C SER A 112 -7.76 4.48 4.42
N VAL A 113 -6.46 4.21 4.53
CA VAL A 113 -5.72 3.45 3.52
C VAL A 113 -6.19 2.00 3.48
N ALA A 114 -6.43 1.37 4.64
CA ALA A 114 -6.96 0.02 4.73
C ALA A 114 -8.33 -0.12 4.07
N GLN A 115 -9.27 0.78 4.37
CA GLN A 115 -10.59 0.80 3.74
C GLN A 115 -10.49 1.02 2.23
N SER A 116 -9.59 1.90 1.79
CA SER A 116 -9.34 2.14 0.37
C SER A 116 -8.74 0.92 -0.34
N ASN A 117 -7.88 0.16 0.35
CA ASN A 117 -7.28 -1.08 -0.13
C ASN A 117 -8.27 -2.24 -0.23
N GLU A 118 -9.18 -2.41 0.73
CA GLU A 118 -10.15 -3.52 0.79
C GLU A 118 -11.14 -3.59 -0.39
N GLN A 119 -11.39 -2.45 -1.03
CA GLN A 119 -12.29 -2.34 -2.17
C GLN A 119 -11.60 -2.54 -3.52
N LEU A 120 -10.27 -2.79 -3.56
CA LEU A 120 -9.52 -3.06 -4.80
C LEU A 120 -9.76 -4.48 -5.33
N ARG A 121 -11.01 -4.76 -5.69
CA ARG A 121 -11.46 -6.12 -6.09
C ARG A 121 -11.47 -6.33 -7.59
N THR A 122 -11.59 -5.25 -8.37
CA THR A 122 -11.73 -5.31 -9.82
C THR A 122 -10.90 -4.22 -10.48
N MET A 123 -10.39 -4.50 -11.69
CA MET A 123 -9.78 -3.46 -12.52
C MET A 123 -10.88 -2.48 -12.96
N GLY A 124 -10.64 -1.19 -12.76
CA GLY A 124 -11.57 -0.15 -13.22
C GLY A 124 -11.87 -0.29 -14.72
N PRO A 125 -13.10 0.00 -15.17
CA PRO A 125 -13.57 -0.29 -16.54
C PRO A 125 -12.72 0.37 -17.64
N GLN A 126 -12.10 1.53 -17.37
CA GLN A 126 -11.16 2.18 -18.29
C GLN A 126 -9.83 1.43 -18.42
N ARG A 127 -9.31 0.85 -17.33
CA ARG A 127 -8.02 0.12 -17.33
C ARG A 127 -8.12 -1.28 -17.91
N ALA A 128 -9.31 -1.85 -17.96
CA ALA A 128 -9.56 -3.13 -18.64
C ALA A 128 -9.41 -3.00 -20.17
N GLN A 129 -9.56 -1.79 -20.71
CA GLN A 129 -9.42 -1.50 -22.15
C GLN A 129 -7.98 -1.17 -22.55
N ASP A 130 -7.15 -0.68 -21.61
CA ASP A 130 -5.72 -0.41 -21.84
C ASP A 130 -4.86 -1.69 -21.97
N GLY A 131 -5.43 -2.85 -21.63
CA GLY A 131 -4.77 -4.15 -21.75
C GLY A 131 -4.90 -4.74 -23.15
N THR A 132 -4.34 -4.09 -24.17
CA THR A 132 -3.98 -4.82 -25.39
C THR A 132 -2.85 -5.78 -25.03
N LEU A 133 -3.20 -7.06 -24.87
CA LEU A 133 -2.24 -8.16 -24.91
C LEU A 133 -1.44 -7.99 -26.20
N GLU A 134 -0.14 -7.74 -26.09
CA GLU A 134 0.72 -7.85 -27.26
C GLU A 134 0.75 -9.34 -27.67
N ASP A 135 0.59 -9.62 -28.97
CA ASP A 135 0.55 -10.96 -29.57
C ASP A 135 1.74 -11.87 -29.21
N SER A 136 2.79 -11.31 -28.60
CA SER A 136 3.98 -12.03 -28.12
C SER A 136 3.70 -12.94 -26.92
N ASP A 137 2.65 -12.69 -26.13
CA ASP A 137 2.33 -13.49 -24.93
C ASP A 137 1.46 -14.72 -25.24
N LEU A 138 0.70 -14.72 -26.35
CA LEU A 138 -0.12 -15.86 -26.77
C LEU A 138 0.70 -17.03 -27.35
N LEU A 139 1.93 -16.75 -27.79
CA LEU A 139 2.84 -17.76 -28.37
C LEU A 139 3.64 -18.56 -27.32
N ARG A 140 3.60 -18.18 -26.04
CA ARG A 140 4.32 -18.88 -24.96
C ARG A 140 3.45 -19.77 -24.07
N ALA A 141 2.12 -19.73 -24.23
CA ALA A 141 1.19 -20.60 -23.50
C ALA A 141 0.82 -21.89 -24.26
N SER A 142 1.44 -22.15 -25.42
CA SER A 142 1.17 -23.32 -26.26
C SER A 142 2.40 -24.20 -26.53
N GLN A 143 3.45 -24.10 -25.71
CA GLN A 143 4.58 -25.04 -25.70
C GLN A 143 4.88 -25.51 -24.28
#